data_AF-A0A2J8GD46-F1
#
_entry.id   AF-A0A2J8GD46-F1
#
_cell.length_a   1.000
_cell.length_b   1.000
_cell.length_c   1.000
_cell.angle_alpha   90.00
_cell.angle_beta   90.00
_cell.angle_gamma   90.00
#
_symmetry.space_group_name_H-M   'P 1'
#
loop_
_entity.id
_entity.type
_entity.pdbx_description
1 polymer ?
#
loop_
_entity_poly.entity_id
_entity_poly.type
_entity_poly.pdbx_seq_one_letter_code
_entity_poly.pdbx_strand_id
1 'polypeptide(L)'
;MGEDRGIMSIRVKNRVARVITEALQPPITVALLLLLSPALEPGFPGTVWFGAVAVLFVCVLPLAAVVLLVRLGKVTDHHVSNRKQRAPVLAMTVVSLLAGLAVLLAINAPYSVIVVVLAIVGGVVVLAAISLFWKISGHAGAIALTTVIAVLILGVPWIPLLLLIPAVGWSRVVLRAHTVAQVVAGALVGGGVTAGLWWLLREVLVRIG
;
A
#
# COMPACT_ATOMS: atom_id res chain seq x y z
N MET A 1 -41.40 4.77 12.15
CA MET A 1 -40.96 5.20 10.79
C MET A 1 -39.57 5.87 10.76
N GLY A 2 -39.09 6.55 11.81
CA GLY A 2 -37.73 7.12 11.86
C GLY A 2 -36.59 6.12 12.12
N GLU A 3 -36.87 5.07 12.90
CA GLU A 3 -35.89 4.04 13.28
C GLU A 3 -35.47 3.14 12.10
N ASP A 4 -36.43 2.72 11.26
CA ASP A 4 -36.17 1.95 10.04
C ASP A 4 -35.32 2.73 9.02
N ARG A 5 -35.53 4.05 8.89
CA ARG A 5 -34.70 4.91 8.05
C ARG A 5 -33.26 4.99 8.58
N GLY A 6 -33.10 5.05 9.90
CA GLY A 6 -31.80 5.01 10.58
C GLY A 6 -31.05 3.71 10.28
N ILE A 7 -31.68 2.56 10.49
CA ILE A 7 -31.11 1.24 10.25
C ILE A 7 -30.74 1.05 8.76
N MET A 8 -31.61 1.46 7.84
CA MET A 8 -31.35 1.38 6.40
C MET A 8 -30.14 2.24 5.99
N SER A 9 -30.03 3.47 6.52
CA SER A 9 -28.89 4.35 6.23
C SER A 9 -27.56 3.77 6.71
N ILE A 10 -27.54 3.11 7.87
CA ILE A 10 -26.35 2.46 8.42
C ILE A 10 -25.94 1.26 7.55
N ARG A 11 -26.90 0.42 7.12
CA ARG A 11 -26.61 -0.73 6.24
C ARG A 11 -26.04 -0.29 4.90
N VAL A 12 -26.59 0.76 4.29
CA VAL A 12 -26.09 1.31 3.02
C VAL A 12 -24.67 1.86 3.20
N LYS A 13 -24.41 2.68 4.24
CA LYS A 13 -23.07 3.21 4.54
C LYS A 13 -22.05 2.07 4.71
N ASN A 14 -22.39 1.03 5.46
CA ASN A 14 -21.51 -0.12 5.66
C ASN A 14 -21.26 -0.91 4.37
N ARG A 15 -22.26 -1.05 3.50
CA ARG A 15 -22.10 -1.71 2.20
C ARG A 15 -21.14 -0.93 1.30
N VAL A 16 -21.34 0.38 1.17
CA VAL A 16 -20.46 1.25 0.37
C VAL A 16 -19.04 1.23 0.93
N ALA A 17 -18.88 1.36 2.24
CA ALA A 17 -17.57 1.31 2.89
C ALA A 17 -16.86 -0.04 2.65
N ARG A 18 -17.59 -1.16 2.67
CA ARG A 18 -17.03 -2.47 2.34
C ARG A 18 -16.58 -2.55 0.89
N VAL A 19 -17.40 -2.10 -0.07
CA VAL A 19 -17.01 -2.06 -1.49
C VAL A 19 -15.74 -1.24 -1.69
N ILE A 20 -15.64 -0.06 -1.09
CA ILE A 20 -14.44 0.78 -1.16
C ILE A 20 -13.23 0.06 -0.57
N THR A 21 -13.37 -0.56 0.61
CA THR A 21 -12.27 -1.31 1.24
C THR A 21 -11.80 -2.47 0.36
N GLU A 22 -12.72 -3.27 -0.16
CA GLU A 22 -12.39 -4.46 -0.98
C GLU A 22 -11.79 -4.08 -2.34
N ALA A 23 -12.34 -3.06 -3.01
CA ALA A 23 -11.85 -2.61 -4.32
C ALA A 23 -10.49 -1.90 -4.24
N LEU A 24 -10.23 -1.18 -3.15
CA LEU A 24 -9.00 -0.42 -2.93
C LEU A 24 -8.13 -1.05 -1.84
N GLN A 25 -8.13 -2.38 -1.75
CA GLN A 25 -7.23 -3.07 -0.82
C GLN A 25 -5.77 -2.77 -1.18
N PRO A 26 -4.87 -2.68 -0.18
CA PRO A 26 -3.46 -2.40 -0.41
C PRO A 26 -2.78 -3.27 -1.50
N PRO A 27 -3.00 -4.60 -1.56
CA PRO A 27 -2.37 -5.41 -2.61
C PRO A 27 -2.81 -5.01 -4.02
N ILE A 28 -4.06 -4.58 -4.21
CA ILE A 28 -4.59 -4.17 -5.51
C ILE A 28 -3.96 -2.85 -5.94
N THR A 29 -4.02 -1.83 -5.09
CA THR A 29 -3.53 -0.49 -5.44
C THR A 29 -2.02 -0.47 -5.61
N VAL A 30 -1.28 -1.22 -4.77
CA VAL A 30 0.17 -1.36 -4.90
C VAL A 30 0.53 -2.15 -6.15
N ALA A 31 -0.20 -3.21 -6.49
CA ALA A 31 0.08 -3.97 -7.71
C ALA A 31 -0.12 -3.12 -8.98
N LEU A 32 -1.19 -2.32 -9.04
CA LEU A 32 -1.42 -1.40 -10.15
C LEU A 32 -0.30 -0.37 -10.30
N LEU A 33 0.18 0.19 -9.18
CA LEU A 33 1.31 1.11 -9.20
C LEU A 33 2.59 0.42 -9.72
N LEU A 34 2.88 -0.78 -9.25
CA LEU A 34 4.07 -1.53 -9.65
C LEU A 34 4.04 -1.90 -11.14
N LEU A 35 2.89 -2.27 -11.68
CA LEU A 35 2.72 -2.53 -13.11
C LEU A 35 2.85 -1.25 -13.95
N LEU A 36 2.45 -0.09 -13.40
CA LEU A 36 2.61 1.20 -14.05
C LEU A 36 4.05 1.73 -14.00
N SER A 37 4.82 1.38 -12.97
CA SER A 37 6.14 1.96 -12.71
C SER A 37 7.14 1.91 -13.90
N PRO A 38 7.20 0.86 -14.75
CA PRO A 38 8.09 0.85 -15.93
C PRO A 38 7.70 1.86 -17.02
N ALA A 39 6.50 2.44 -17.00
CA ALA A 39 6.02 3.39 -18.01
C ALA A 39 6.78 4.73 -18.02
N LEU A 40 7.61 4.99 -17.01
CA LEU A 40 8.49 6.16 -16.94
C LEU A 40 9.75 6.04 -17.79
N GLU A 41 10.07 4.84 -18.30
CA GLU A 41 11.29 4.57 -19.04
C GLU A 41 11.00 4.02 -20.45
N PRO A 42 11.94 4.18 -21.39
CA PRO A 42 11.82 3.59 -22.72
C PRO A 42 11.61 2.07 -22.66
N GLY A 43 10.84 1.54 -23.61
CA GLY A 43 10.58 0.09 -23.73
C GLY A 43 9.26 -0.37 -23.12
N PHE A 44 8.50 0.51 -22.47
CA PHE A 44 7.10 0.23 -22.12
C PHE A 44 6.24 0.09 -23.40
N PRO A 45 5.32 -0.89 -23.50
CA PRO A 45 4.89 -1.86 -22.49
C PRO A 45 5.75 -3.14 -22.38
N GLY A 46 6.78 -3.32 -23.21
CA GLY A 46 7.66 -4.50 -23.19
C GLY A 46 8.42 -4.72 -21.87
N THR A 47 8.54 -3.70 -21.02
CA THR A 47 9.17 -3.76 -19.68
C THR A 47 8.17 -4.02 -18.54
N VAL A 48 6.88 -4.21 -18.81
CA VAL A 48 5.84 -4.40 -17.77
C VAL A 48 6.10 -5.63 -16.87
N TRP A 49 6.81 -6.63 -17.39
CA TRP A 49 7.13 -7.85 -16.65
C TRP A 49 8.04 -7.60 -15.44
N PHE A 50 8.88 -6.55 -15.45
CA PHE A 50 9.63 -6.14 -14.25
C PHE A 50 8.68 -5.69 -13.14
N GLY A 51 7.63 -4.95 -13.49
CA GLY A 51 6.53 -4.62 -12.59
C GLY A 51 5.82 -5.88 -12.07
N ALA A 52 5.60 -6.89 -12.92
CA ALA A 52 5.01 -8.17 -12.50
C ALA A 52 5.90 -8.95 -11.51
N VAL A 53 7.22 -8.95 -11.71
CA VAL A 53 8.18 -9.50 -10.73
C VAL A 53 8.05 -8.74 -9.40
N ALA A 54 7.98 -7.41 -9.43
CA ALA A 54 7.76 -6.63 -8.22
C ALA A 54 6.42 -6.99 -7.54
N VAL A 55 5.32 -7.14 -8.30
CA VAL A 55 4.01 -7.57 -7.77
C VAL A 55 4.08 -8.91 -7.06
N LEU A 56 4.83 -9.87 -7.61
CA LEU A 56 5.02 -11.18 -7.00
C LEU A 56 5.58 -11.05 -5.57
N PHE A 57 6.66 -10.30 -5.40
CA PHE A 57 7.35 -10.17 -4.10
C PHE A 57 6.69 -9.18 -3.14
N VAL A 58 6.08 -8.10 -3.65
CA VAL A 58 5.51 -7.03 -2.82
C VAL A 58 4.06 -7.34 -2.41
N CYS A 59 3.31 -8.05 -3.26
CA CYS A 59 1.89 -8.28 -3.04
C CYS A 59 1.55 -9.78 -2.89
N VAL A 60 1.91 -10.60 -3.87
CA VAL A 60 1.43 -12.00 -3.95
C VAL A 60 2.02 -12.86 -2.85
N LEU A 61 3.35 -12.88 -2.69
CA LEU A 61 4.01 -13.72 -1.69
C LEU A 61 3.63 -13.34 -0.25
N PRO A 62 3.65 -12.05 0.17
CA PRO A 62 3.20 -11.67 1.51
C PRO A 62 1.73 -12.04 1.76
N LEU A 63 0.85 -11.79 0.79
CA LEU A 63 -0.57 -12.13 0.93
C LEU A 63 -0.80 -13.64 1.03
N ALA A 64 -0.16 -14.41 0.15
CA ALA A 64 -0.25 -15.87 0.16
C ALA A 64 0.24 -16.45 1.48
N ALA A 65 1.34 -15.92 2.01
CA ALA A 65 1.87 -16.34 3.29
C ALA A 65 0.93 -16.00 4.46
N VAL A 66 0.31 -14.82 4.49
CA VAL A 66 -0.72 -14.47 5.47
C VAL A 66 -1.92 -15.41 5.37
N VAL A 67 -2.44 -15.65 4.17
CA VAL A 67 -3.57 -16.57 3.94
C VAL A 67 -3.23 -17.98 4.41
N LEU A 68 -2.02 -18.46 4.13
CA LEU A 68 -1.54 -19.76 4.60
C LEU A 68 -1.47 -19.81 6.13
N LEU A 69 -0.92 -18.79 6.77
CA LEU A 69 -0.86 -18.72 8.24
C LEU A 69 -2.26 -18.71 8.89
N VAL A 70 -3.23 -18.05 8.26
CA VAL A 70 -4.63 -18.08 8.70
C VAL A 70 -5.22 -19.48 8.55
N ARG A 71 -5.02 -20.15 7.40
CA ARG A 71 -5.48 -21.53 7.17
C ARG A 71 -4.86 -22.54 8.13
N LEU A 72 -3.61 -22.31 8.55
CA LEU A 72 -2.90 -23.12 9.53
C LEU A 72 -3.28 -22.78 10.99
N GLY A 73 -4.21 -21.85 11.22
CA GLY A 73 -4.62 -21.41 12.56
C GLY A 73 -3.56 -20.61 13.33
N LYS A 74 -2.46 -20.21 12.68
CA LYS A 74 -1.36 -19.46 13.31
C LYS A 74 -1.65 -17.97 13.44
N VAL A 75 -2.55 -17.44 12.60
CA VAL A 75 -3.00 -16.04 12.60
C VAL A 75 -4.52 -16.01 12.63
N THR A 76 -5.12 -15.12 13.44
CA THR A 76 -6.57 -15.08 13.67
C THR A 76 -7.38 -14.65 12.44
N ASP A 77 -6.87 -13.71 11.65
CA ASP A 77 -7.53 -13.16 10.49
C ASP A 77 -6.52 -12.53 9.51
N HIS A 78 -6.90 -12.40 8.24
CA HIS A 78 -6.03 -11.78 7.23
C HIS A 78 -5.75 -10.29 7.50
N HIS A 79 -6.56 -9.66 8.35
CA HIS A 79 -6.36 -8.29 8.83
C HIS A 79 -5.30 -8.18 9.95
N VAL A 80 -4.79 -9.31 10.46
CA VAL A 80 -3.82 -9.41 11.55
C VAL A 80 -4.21 -8.52 12.74
N SER A 81 -5.43 -8.72 13.22
CA SER A 81 -6.05 -7.92 14.28
C SER A 81 -5.27 -7.98 15.60
N ASN A 82 -4.66 -9.13 15.90
CA ASN A 82 -3.85 -9.34 17.10
C ASN A 82 -2.45 -8.73 16.97
N ARG A 83 -2.13 -7.75 17.84
CA ARG A 83 -0.83 -7.06 17.87
C ARG A 83 0.36 -8.02 17.99
N LYS A 84 0.24 -9.12 18.73
CA LYS A 84 1.33 -10.11 18.88
C LYS A 84 1.66 -10.85 17.57
N GLN A 85 0.70 -10.93 16.65
CA GLN A 85 0.88 -11.59 15.33
C GLN A 85 1.37 -10.61 14.26
N ARG A 86 1.34 -9.29 14.52
CA ARG A 86 1.74 -8.28 13.54
C ARG A 86 3.24 -8.27 13.26
N ALA A 87 4.07 -8.32 14.31
CA ALA A 87 5.51 -8.29 14.17
C ALA A 87 6.06 -9.40 13.22
N PRO A 88 5.71 -10.69 13.38
CA PRO A 88 6.20 -11.73 12.48
C PRO A 88 5.66 -11.58 11.05
N VAL A 89 4.40 -11.18 10.87
CA VAL A 89 3.83 -10.96 9.53
C VAL A 89 4.51 -9.78 8.83
N LEU A 90 4.76 -8.68 9.55
CA LEU A 90 5.45 -7.51 9.02
C LEU A 90 6.90 -7.81 8.70
N ALA A 91 7.61 -8.54 9.57
CA ALA A 91 8.99 -8.96 9.32
C ALA A 91 9.08 -9.83 8.07
N MET A 92 8.20 -10.83 7.93
CA MET A 92 8.12 -11.66 6.72
C MET A 92 7.81 -10.83 5.47
N THR A 93 6.90 -9.85 5.58
CA THR A 93 6.59 -8.92 4.48
C THR A 93 7.85 -8.16 4.06
N VAL A 94 8.56 -7.55 5.01
CA VAL A 94 9.82 -6.82 4.74
C VAL A 94 10.86 -7.73 4.09
N VAL A 95 11.02 -8.97 4.56
CA VAL A 95 11.93 -9.95 3.95
C VAL A 95 11.56 -10.25 2.49
N SER A 96 10.27 -10.46 2.21
CA SER A 96 9.79 -10.69 0.83
C SER A 96 10.07 -9.49 -0.08
N LEU A 97 9.83 -8.28 0.42
CA LEU A 97 10.09 -7.05 -0.31
C LEU A 97 11.58 -6.86 -0.61
N LEU A 98 12.46 -7.10 0.37
CA LEU A 98 13.91 -7.01 0.19
C LEU A 98 14.45 -8.08 -0.78
N ALA A 99 13.90 -9.30 -0.73
CA ALA A 99 14.22 -10.34 -1.70
C ALA A 99 13.81 -9.93 -3.12
N GLY A 100 12.60 -9.37 -3.28
CA GLY A 100 12.15 -8.83 -4.56
C GLY A 100 13.04 -7.71 -5.09
N LEU A 101 13.45 -6.78 -4.23
CA LEU A 101 14.41 -5.74 -4.57
C LEU A 101 15.75 -6.33 -5.05
N ALA A 102 16.31 -7.31 -4.33
CA ALA A 102 17.55 -7.98 -4.73
C ALA A 102 17.43 -8.68 -6.09
N VAL A 103 16.30 -9.36 -6.35
CA VAL A 103 16.01 -9.97 -7.65
C VAL A 103 15.94 -8.92 -8.75
N LEU A 104 15.19 -7.83 -8.55
CA LEU A 104 15.05 -6.74 -9.51
C LEU A 104 16.40 -6.08 -9.84
N LEU A 105 17.26 -5.89 -8.85
CA LEU A 105 18.63 -5.40 -9.05
C LEU A 105 19.45 -6.39 -9.88
N ALA A 106 19.38 -7.69 -9.58
CA ALA A 106 20.13 -8.72 -10.30
C ALA A 106 19.75 -8.86 -11.78
N ILE A 107 18.49 -8.58 -12.12
CA ILE A 107 18.00 -8.62 -13.51
C ILE A 107 18.06 -7.26 -14.22
N ASN A 108 18.71 -6.26 -13.62
CA ASN A 108 18.82 -4.90 -14.15
C ASN A 108 17.45 -4.29 -14.49
N ALA A 109 16.50 -4.36 -13.54
CA ALA A 109 15.19 -3.77 -13.72
C ALA A 109 15.27 -2.25 -13.99
N PRO A 110 14.29 -1.69 -14.72
CA PRO A 110 14.19 -0.25 -14.93
C PRO A 110 14.25 0.48 -13.60
N TYR A 111 14.97 1.59 -13.60
CA TYR A 111 15.26 2.33 -12.39
C TYR A 111 13.98 2.82 -11.69
N SER A 112 12.97 3.18 -12.45
CA SER A 112 11.64 3.59 -11.98
C SER A 112 10.99 2.51 -11.12
N VAL A 113 11.15 1.23 -11.48
CA VAL A 113 10.64 0.10 -10.70
C VAL A 113 11.40 0.00 -9.38
N ILE A 114 12.73 0.11 -9.42
CA ILE A 114 13.60 0.06 -8.23
C ILE A 114 13.23 1.17 -7.24
N VAL A 115 13.04 2.40 -7.70
CA VAL A 115 12.63 3.54 -6.84
C VAL A 115 11.30 3.30 -6.19
N VAL A 116 10.30 2.87 -6.97
CA VAL A 116 8.96 2.62 -6.43
C VAL A 116 9.01 1.53 -5.37
N VAL A 117 9.78 0.45 -5.61
CA VAL A 117 9.97 -0.62 -4.62
C VAL A 117 10.69 -0.11 -3.37
N LEU A 118 11.76 0.68 -3.50
CA LEU A 118 12.46 1.28 -2.36
C LEU A 118 11.55 2.20 -1.53
N ALA A 119 10.73 3.01 -2.20
CA ALA A 119 9.77 3.89 -1.55
C ALA A 119 8.68 3.09 -0.80
N ILE A 120 8.24 1.95 -1.37
CA ILE A 120 7.34 1.00 -0.70
C ILE A 120 8.02 0.35 0.50
N VAL A 121 9.26 -0.13 0.37
CA VAL A 121 10.02 -0.71 1.49
C VAL A 121 10.13 0.29 2.63
N GLY A 122 10.56 1.53 2.35
CA GLY A 122 10.69 2.56 3.37
C GLY A 122 9.35 2.89 4.06
N GLY A 123 8.28 3.07 3.28
CA GLY A 123 6.94 3.31 3.82
C GLY A 123 6.44 2.16 4.70
N VAL A 124 6.63 0.91 4.25
CA VAL A 124 6.24 -0.30 5.02
C VAL A 124 7.07 -0.43 6.28
N VAL A 125 8.38 -0.18 6.24
CA VAL A 125 9.26 -0.25 7.42
C VAL A 125 8.83 0.79 8.47
N VAL A 126 8.57 2.03 8.07
CA VAL A 126 8.12 3.08 9.01
C VAL A 126 6.74 2.74 9.58
N LEU A 127 5.78 2.33 8.74
CA LEU A 127 4.46 1.88 9.21
C LEU A 127 4.57 0.68 10.15
N ALA A 128 5.42 -0.29 9.82
CA ALA A 128 5.66 -1.48 10.64
C ALA A 128 6.22 -1.08 12.00
N ALA A 129 7.26 -0.24 12.04
CA ALA A 129 7.86 0.27 13.27
C ALA A 129 6.84 0.97 14.17
N ILE A 130 6.02 1.87 13.62
CA ILE A 130 4.94 2.54 14.36
C ILE A 130 3.92 1.51 14.86
N SER A 131 3.55 0.53 14.03
CA SER A 131 2.55 -0.49 14.35
C SER A 131 2.94 -1.40 15.52
N LEU A 132 4.24 -1.48 15.82
CA LEU A 132 4.74 -2.19 17.00
C LEU A 132 4.29 -1.51 18.29
N PHE A 133 4.14 -0.19 18.31
CA PHE A 133 3.81 0.60 19.51
C PHE A 133 2.35 1.07 19.53
N TRP A 134 1.81 1.45 18.37
CA TRP A 134 0.48 2.03 18.26
C TRP A 134 -0.25 1.55 17.00
N LYS A 135 -1.55 1.25 17.11
CA LYS A 135 -2.33 0.77 15.96
C LYS A 135 -2.45 1.90 14.94
N ILE A 136 -1.91 1.70 13.73
CA ILE A 136 -1.96 2.64 12.61
C ILE A 136 -2.70 2.01 11.42
N SER A 137 -3.31 2.81 10.55
CA SER A 137 -4.06 2.32 9.39
C SER A 137 -3.13 2.06 8.20
N GLY A 138 -2.78 0.79 7.96
CA GLY A 138 -2.04 0.39 6.77
C GLY A 138 -2.80 0.62 5.45
N HIS A 139 -4.15 0.57 5.48
CA HIS A 139 -4.95 0.88 4.29
C HIS A 139 -4.84 2.36 3.90
N ALA A 140 -4.90 3.26 4.89
CA ALA A 140 -4.74 4.69 4.65
C ALA A 140 -3.31 5.03 4.19
N GLY A 141 -2.30 4.36 4.77
CA GLY A 141 -0.92 4.51 4.33
C GLY A 141 -0.68 4.01 2.91
N ALA A 142 -1.19 2.83 2.56
CA ALA A 142 -1.02 2.25 1.22
C ALA A 142 -1.73 3.07 0.13
N ILE A 143 -2.97 3.54 0.37
CA ILE A 143 -3.65 4.39 -0.62
C ILE A 143 -2.94 5.74 -0.76
N ALA A 144 -2.44 6.33 0.33
CA ALA A 144 -1.68 7.57 0.26
C ALA A 144 -0.38 7.39 -0.51
N LEU A 145 0.39 6.35 -0.19
CA LEU A 145 1.60 5.97 -0.93
C LEU A 145 1.32 5.84 -2.43
N THR A 146 0.31 5.04 -2.78
CA THR A 146 0.04 4.67 -4.19
C THR A 146 -0.46 5.85 -4.99
N THR A 147 -1.38 6.63 -4.45
CA THR A 147 -1.92 7.81 -5.15
C THR A 147 -0.91 8.94 -5.25
N VAL A 148 -0.08 9.17 -4.22
CA VAL A 148 0.99 10.17 -4.27
C VAL A 148 2.02 9.82 -5.34
N ILE A 149 2.52 8.58 -5.39
CA ILE A 149 3.46 8.19 -6.46
C ILE A 149 2.76 8.26 -7.82
N ALA A 150 1.53 7.76 -7.95
CA ALA A 150 0.83 7.79 -9.23
C ALA A 150 0.70 9.23 -9.77
N VAL A 151 0.41 10.21 -8.91
CA VAL A 151 0.38 11.63 -9.29
C VAL A 151 1.77 12.15 -9.68
N LEU A 152 2.83 11.75 -8.97
CA LEU A 152 4.20 12.13 -9.31
C LEU A 152 4.68 11.52 -10.64
N ILE A 153 4.17 10.34 -11.00
CA ILE A 153 4.44 9.66 -12.28
C ILE A 153 3.63 10.28 -13.42
N LEU A 154 2.32 10.44 -13.23
CA LEU A 154 1.36 10.79 -14.29
C LEU A 154 1.14 12.31 -14.45
N GLY A 155 1.54 13.10 -13.46
CA GLY A 155 1.48 14.56 -13.47
C GLY A 155 0.19 15.19 -12.94
N VAL A 156 0.12 16.52 -13.05
CA VAL A 156 -0.94 17.39 -12.48
C VAL A 156 -2.37 16.96 -12.81
N PRO A 157 -2.72 16.50 -14.03
CA PRO A 157 -4.09 16.08 -14.33
C PRO A 157 -4.61 14.95 -13.44
N TRP A 158 -3.72 14.21 -12.78
CA TRP A 158 -4.06 13.06 -11.95
C TRP A 158 -4.18 13.36 -10.46
N ILE A 159 -3.98 14.62 -10.02
CA ILE A 159 -4.22 15.08 -8.64
C ILE A 159 -5.56 14.59 -8.05
N PRO A 160 -6.67 14.49 -8.81
CA PRO A 160 -7.93 13.93 -8.28
C PRO A 160 -7.80 12.53 -7.67
N LEU A 161 -6.79 11.72 -8.01
CA LEU A 161 -6.51 10.43 -7.37
C LEU A 161 -6.31 10.54 -5.85
N LEU A 162 -5.83 11.69 -5.35
CA LEU A 162 -5.65 11.92 -3.92
C LEU A 162 -6.98 11.88 -3.15
N LEU A 163 -8.13 12.06 -3.81
CA LEU A 163 -9.46 11.91 -3.19
C LEU A 163 -9.75 10.46 -2.74
N LEU A 164 -9.01 9.48 -3.24
CA LEU A 164 -9.11 8.10 -2.75
C LEU A 164 -8.61 7.96 -1.31
N ILE A 165 -7.72 8.84 -0.84
CA ILE A 165 -7.20 8.83 0.54
C ILE A 165 -8.33 9.07 1.55
N PRO A 166 -9.11 10.17 1.49
CA PRO A 166 -10.25 10.36 2.39
C PRO A 166 -11.37 9.34 2.14
N ALA A 167 -11.56 8.83 0.91
CA ALA A 167 -12.58 7.79 0.64
C ALA A 167 -12.26 6.46 1.35
N VAL A 168 -11.02 5.98 1.24
CA VAL A 168 -10.55 4.80 1.97
C VAL A 168 -10.52 5.09 3.47
N GLY A 169 -10.04 6.28 3.88
CA GLY A 169 -10.03 6.68 5.28
C GLY A 169 -11.42 6.64 5.93
N TRP A 170 -12.41 7.20 5.25
CA TRP A 170 -13.82 7.16 5.65
C TRP A 170 -14.31 5.73 5.79
N SER A 171 -14.01 4.85 4.82
CA SER A 171 -14.46 3.46 4.87
C SER A 171 -13.92 2.71 6.09
N ARG A 172 -12.64 2.95 6.46
CA ARG A 172 -12.01 2.33 7.64
C ARG A 172 -12.64 2.80 8.96
N VAL A 173 -13.07 4.05 9.04
CA VAL A 173 -13.74 4.59 10.23
C VAL A 173 -15.18 4.08 10.32
N VAL A 174 -15.93 4.09 9.21
CA VAL A 174 -17.32 3.59 9.17
C VAL A 174 -17.39 2.11 9.53
N LEU A 175 -16.47 1.30 9.01
CA LEU A 175 -16.36 -0.12 9.35
C LEU A 175 -15.79 -0.38 10.75
N ARG A 176 -15.51 0.68 11.53
CA ARG A 176 -14.95 0.63 12.88
C ARG A 176 -13.61 -0.11 12.96
N ALA A 177 -12.88 -0.19 11.85
CA ALA A 177 -11.58 -0.84 11.79
C ALA A 177 -10.49 0.02 12.44
N HIS A 178 -10.60 1.35 12.31
CA HIS A 178 -9.64 2.34 12.81
C HIS A 178 -10.33 3.61 13.31
N THR A 179 -9.66 4.36 14.20
CA THR A 179 -10.08 5.72 14.55
C THR A 179 -9.57 6.73 13.51
N VAL A 180 -10.14 7.94 13.51
CA VAL A 180 -9.70 9.04 12.61
C VAL A 180 -8.20 9.33 12.78
N ALA A 181 -7.69 9.39 14.01
CA ALA A 181 -6.28 9.63 14.27
C ALA A 181 -5.38 8.54 13.63
N GLN A 182 -5.78 7.27 13.71
CA GLN A 182 -5.03 6.15 13.12
C GLN A 182 -5.03 6.19 11.59
N VAL A 183 -6.11 6.69 10.99
CA VAL A 183 -6.24 6.90 9.55
C VAL A 183 -5.36 8.06 9.08
N VAL A 184 -5.47 9.21 9.74
CA VAL A 184 -4.69 10.41 9.41
C VAL A 184 -3.19 10.13 9.55
N ALA A 185 -2.76 9.54 10.66
CA ALA A 185 -1.37 9.16 10.86
C ALA A 185 -0.89 8.16 9.80
N GLY A 186 -1.72 7.16 9.44
CA GLY A 186 -1.41 6.21 8.37
C GLY A 186 -1.18 6.91 7.04
N ALA A 187 -2.10 7.81 6.64
CA ALA A 187 -2.01 8.56 5.40
C ALA A 187 -0.79 9.50 5.35
N LEU A 188 -0.50 10.21 6.45
CA LEU A 188 0.66 11.10 6.54
C LEU A 188 1.99 10.33 6.45
N VAL A 189 2.10 9.20 7.15
CA VAL A 189 3.29 8.34 7.07
C VAL A 189 3.44 7.78 5.67
N GLY A 190 2.39 7.18 5.12
CA GLY A 190 2.42 6.57 3.79
C GLY A 190 2.71 7.58 2.67
N GLY A 191 2.01 8.70 2.63
CA GLY A 191 2.25 9.73 1.62
C GLY A 191 3.57 10.48 1.81
N GLY A 192 3.87 10.88 3.05
CA GLY A 192 5.04 11.71 3.37
C GLY A 192 6.37 11.00 3.23
N VAL A 193 6.50 9.78 3.78
CA VAL A 193 7.74 8.98 3.66
C VAL A 193 8.02 8.69 2.20
N THR A 194 7.00 8.29 1.46
CA THR A 194 7.14 7.93 0.05
C THR A 194 7.44 9.13 -0.84
N ALA A 195 6.78 10.28 -0.63
CA ALA A 195 7.14 11.51 -1.34
C ALA A 195 8.58 11.93 -1.04
N GLY A 196 9.01 11.89 0.22
CA GLY A 196 10.37 12.24 0.61
C GLY A 196 11.42 11.31 -0.03
N LEU A 197 11.19 10.00 -0.01
CA LEU A 197 12.07 9.02 -0.64
C LEU A 197 12.11 9.18 -2.17
N TRP A 198 10.96 9.44 -2.80
CA TRP A 198 10.89 9.71 -4.24
C TRP A 198 11.77 10.89 -4.64
N TRP A 199 11.65 12.01 -3.93
CA TRP A 199 12.47 13.20 -4.17
C TRP A 199 13.96 12.92 -3.93
N LEU A 200 14.31 12.27 -2.81
CA LEU A 200 15.70 11.94 -2.50
C LEU A 200 16.34 11.05 -3.58
N LEU A 201 15.64 9.99 -4.01
CA LEU A 201 16.15 9.06 -5.01
C LEU A 201 16.26 9.69 -6.39
N ARG A 202 15.29 10.54 -6.77
CA ARG A 202 15.33 11.32 -8.01
C ARG A 202 16.50 12.31 -8.04
N GLU A 203 16.78 12.98 -6.94
CA GLU A 203 17.91 13.91 -6.84
C GLU A 203 19.26 13.19 -6.90
N VAL A 204 19.39 12.03 -6.25
CA VAL A 204 20.62 11.22 -6.30
C VAL A 204 20.90 10.74 -7.72
N LEU A 205 19.88 10.29 -8.45
CA LEU A 205 19.99 9.91 -9.86
C LEU A 205 20.51 11.02 -10.78
N VAL A 206 19.88 12.20 -10.69
CA VAL A 206 20.20 13.33 -11.58
C VAL A 206 21.64 13.79 -11.38
N ARG A 207 22.24 13.46 -10.22
CA ARG A 207 23.63 13.79 -9.89
C ARG A 207 24.64 12.73 -10.32
N ILE A 208 24.22 11.50 -10.59
CA ILE A 208 25.13 10.38 -10.93
C ILE A 208 25.06 9.95 -12.40
N GLY A 209 24.07 10.44 -13.17
CA GLY A 209 23.97 10.28 -14.62
C GLY A 209 24.36 11.56 -15.36
#